data_AF-A0A933LR07-F1
#
_entry.id   AF-A0A933LR07-F1
#
_cell.length_a   1.000
_cell.length_b   1.000
_cell.length_c   1.000
_cell.angle_alpha   90.00
_cell.angle_beta   90.00
_cell.angle_gamma   90.00
#
_symmetry.space_group_name_H-M   'P 1'
#
loop_
_entity.id
_entity.type
_entity.pdbx_description
1 polymer ?
#
loop_
_entity_poly.entity_id
_entity_poly.type
_entity_poly.pdbx_seq_one_letter_code
_entity_poly.pdbx_strand_id
1 'polypeptide(L)'
;MRNNKLDTICTQRGLITKAAIAIEDGKHTGKFDVLILDLPALEEGKIKVLTKTTITGDSAKTYMFRGHPTRGGKYFLRAGGDRVYRIDAATLNPIDEIIMSGVTDDVIPTPDGQTRNIPELLRQF
;
A
#
# COMPACT_ATOMS: atom_id res chain seq x y z
N MET A 1 -12.40 -0.73 30.04
CA MET A 1 -12.98 -0.41 28.72
C MET A 1 -12.25 0.81 28.17
N ARG A 2 -11.48 0.70 27.08
CA ARG A 2 -10.87 1.85 26.40
C ARG A 2 -11.46 1.96 25.00
N ASN A 3 -12.09 3.10 24.72
CA ASN A 3 -12.64 3.47 23.43
C ASN A 3 -11.51 3.75 22.43
N ASN A 4 -11.03 2.73 21.71
CA ASN A 4 -10.07 2.91 20.61
C ASN A 4 -10.82 2.91 19.27
N LYS A 5 -11.47 4.03 18.95
CA LYS A 5 -12.26 4.22 17.73
C LYS A 5 -11.41 4.58 16.49
N LEU A 6 -10.08 4.50 16.59
CA LEU A 6 -9.12 4.90 15.54
C LEU A 6 -8.07 3.82 15.19
N ASP A 7 -8.05 2.67 15.87
CA ASP A 7 -6.90 1.76 15.83
C ASP A 7 -6.98 0.66 14.78
N THR A 8 -7.91 0.74 13.81
CA THR A 8 -7.98 -0.31 12.79
C THR A 8 -8.66 0.13 11.49
N ILE A 9 -8.10 1.13 10.82
CA ILE A 9 -8.65 1.60 9.53
C ILE A 9 -8.64 0.47 8.49
N CYS A 10 -7.53 -0.26 8.34
CA CYS A 10 -7.43 -1.35 7.35
C CYS A 10 -8.33 -2.57 7.64
N THR A 11 -8.72 -2.79 8.91
CA THR A 11 -9.39 -4.03 9.34
C THR A 11 -10.86 -3.82 9.67
N GLN A 12 -11.30 -2.60 10.01
CA GLN A 12 -12.72 -2.27 10.25
C GLN A 12 -13.42 -1.67 9.03
N ARG A 13 -12.67 -1.15 8.07
CA ARG A 13 -13.18 -0.66 6.78
C ARG A 13 -12.35 -1.38 5.73
N GLY A 14 -12.90 -2.39 5.07
CA GLY A 14 -12.16 -3.26 4.16
C GLY A 14 -11.23 -2.46 3.24
N LEU A 15 -9.94 -2.42 3.57
CA LEU A 15 -8.95 -1.77 2.73
C LEU A 15 -8.73 -2.68 1.53
N ILE A 16 -9.43 -2.36 0.45
CA ILE A 16 -9.25 -3.04 -0.83
C ILE A 16 -8.45 -2.10 -1.70
N THR A 17 -7.13 -2.30 -1.71
CA THR A 17 -6.24 -1.59 -2.62
C THR A 17 -6.35 -2.21 -4.01
N LYS A 18 -7.09 -1.57 -4.91
CA LYS A 18 -6.95 -1.83 -6.34
C LYS A 18 -5.86 -0.92 -6.89
N ALA A 19 -4.73 -1.50 -7.25
CA ALA A 19 -3.70 -0.79 -8.01
C ALA A 19 -4.11 -0.78 -9.49
N ALA A 20 -4.54 0.37 -9.99
CA ALA A 20 -4.69 0.60 -11.42
C ALA A 20 -3.40 1.28 -11.92
N ILE A 21 -2.66 0.61 -12.78
CA ILE A 21 -1.46 1.18 -13.40
C ILE A 21 -1.91 2.07 -14.56
N ALA A 22 -1.51 3.34 -14.55
CA ALA A 22 -1.76 4.22 -15.69
C ALA A 22 -0.81 3.84 -16.84
N ILE A 23 -1.40 3.59 -18.01
CA ILE A 23 -0.70 3.27 -19.25
C ILE A 23 -0.93 4.45 -20.21
N GLU A 24 0.15 5.07 -20.66
CA GLU A 24 0.15 6.12 -21.67
C GLU A 24 0.99 5.62 -22.86
N ASP A 25 0.45 5.67 -24.08
CA ASP A 25 1.12 5.21 -25.31
C ASP A 25 1.69 3.78 -25.25
N GLY A 26 0.99 2.87 -24.57
CA GLY A 26 1.41 1.48 -24.41
C GLY A 26 2.58 1.27 -23.44
N LYS A 27 3.01 2.33 -22.74
CA LYS A 27 4.07 2.29 -21.73
C LYS A 27 3.50 2.50 -20.34
N HIS A 28 4.09 1.82 -19.37
CA HIS A 28 3.81 2.09 -17.97
C HIS A 28 4.30 3.49 -17.61
N THR A 29 3.53 4.19 -16.79
CA THR A 29 3.86 5.55 -16.34
C THR A 29 4.47 5.56 -14.94
N GLY A 30 4.55 4.40 -14.27
CA GLY A 30 4.96 4.29 -12.87
C GLY A 30 3.93 4.87 -11.90
N LYS A 31 2.78 5.33 -12.40
CA LYS A 31 1.68 5.87 -11.59
C LYS A 31 0.68 4.78 -11.27
N PHE A 32 0.20 4.78 -10.03
CA PHE A 32 -0.84 3.86 -9.59
C PHE A 32 -1.81 4.50 -8.63
N ASP A 33 -3.08 4.15 -8.79
CA ASP A 33 -4.12 4.57 -7.85
C ASP A 33 -4.18 3.65 -6.63
N VAL A 34 -4.33 4.24 -5.46
CA VAL A 34 -4.64 3.57 -4.20
C VAL A 34 -6.01 4.07 -3.75
N LEU A 35 -6.88 3.13 -3.38
CA LEU A 35 -8.28 3.37 -3.08
C LEU A 35 -8.65 2.75 -1.74
N ILE A 36 -9.53 3.42 -1.00
CA ILE A 36 -10.30 2.81 0.09
C ILE A 36 -11.74 2.71 -0.41
N LEU A 37 -12.32 1.52 -0.28
CA LEU A 37 -13.70 1.25 -0.64
C LEU A 37 -14.57 1.13 0.61
N ASP A 38 -15.84 1.50 0.47
CA ASP A 38 -16.87 1.28 1.47
C ASP A 38 -17.25 -0.20 1.46
N LEU A 39 -16.90 -0.92 2.52
CA LEU A 39 -17.11 -2.37 2.61
C LEU A 39 -18.61 -2.75 2.59
N PRO A 40 -19.51 -2.11 3.36
CA PRO A 40 -20.94 -2.39 3.28
C PRO A 40 -21.52 -2.20 1.86
N ALA A 41 -21.15 -1.11 1.17
CA ALA A 41 -21.60 -0.91 -0.22
C ALA A 41 -21.07 -2.00 -1.16
N LEU A 42 -19.83 -2.45 -0.96
CA LEU A 42 -19.22 -3.48 -1.79
C LEU A 42 -19.88 -4.85 -1.60
N GLU A 43 -20.31 -5.19 -0.38
CA GLU A 43 -21.10 -6.40 -0.09
C GLU A 43 -22.44 -6.40 -0.84
N GLU A 44 -23.01 -5.23 -1.09
CA GLU A 44 -24.19 -5.04 -1.95
C GLU A 44 -23.87 -5.01 -3.45
N GLY A 45 -22.62 -5.24 -3.84
CA GLY A 45 -22.15 -5.17 -5.24
C GLY A 45 -21.95 -3.74 -5.77
N LYS A 46 -21.95 -2.72 -4.91
CA LYS A 46 -21.76 -1.32 -5.30
C LYS A 46 -20.32 -0.86 -5.02
N ILE A 47 -19.68 -0.28 -6.02
CA ILE A 47 -18.36 0.34 -5.83
C ILE A 47 -18.57 1.76 -5.30
N LYS A 48 -18.24 1.98 -4.03
CA LYS A 48 -18.21 3.32 -3.42
C LYS A 48 -16.80 3.61 -2.90
N VAL A 49 -16.15 4.57 -3.53
CA VAL A 49 -14.80 5.02 -3.16
C VAL A 49 -14.91 6.01 -2.00
N LEU A 50 -14.24 5.70 -0.89
CA LEU A 50 -14.14 6.58 0.28
C LEU A 50 -12.97 7.55 0.16
N THR A 51 -11.85 7.08 -0.39
CA THR A 51 -10.63 7.87 -0.57
C THR A 51 -9.85 7.34 -1.76
N LYS A 52 -9.21 8.23 -2.51
CA LYS A 52 -8.36 7.92 -3.66
C LYS A 52 -7.12 8.80 -3.64
N THR A 53 -5.96 8.20 -3.87
CA THR A 53 -4.69 8.89 -4.10
C THR A 53 -3.95 8.22 -5.24
N THR A 54 -3.23 9.01 -6.04
CA THR A 54 -2.31 8.49 -7.06
C THR A 54 -0.89 8.61 -6.54
N ILE A 55 -0.17 7.50 -6.50
CA ILE A 55 1.25 7.46 -6.15
C ILE A 55 2.05 7.35 -7.44
N THR A 56 3.16 8.09 -7.52
CA THR A 56 4.05 8.12 -8.68
C THR A 56 5.39 7.50 -8.30
N GLY A 57 5.81 6.49 -9.07
CA GLY A 57 7.16 5.94 -9.04
C GLY A 57 7.93 6.23 -10.33
N ASP A 58 8.99 5.46 -10.57
CA ASP A 58 9.75 5.50 -11.82
C ASP A 58 8.91 4.89 -12.96
N SER A 59 8.74 5.63 -14.05
CA SER A 59 7.88 5.22 -15.15
C SER A 59 8.33 3.95 -15.87
N ALA A 60 9.63 3.67 -15.88
CA ALA A 60 10.19 2.50 -16.56
C ALA A 60 10.36 1.28 -15.64
N LYS A 61 10.29 1.48 -14.32
CA LYS A 61 10.72 0.44 -13.34
C LYS A 61 9.70 0.13 -12.26
N THR A 62 8.81 1.08 -11.93
CA THR A 62 7.84 0.88 -10.86
C THR A 62 6.62 0.13 -11.35
N TYR A 63 6.38 -1.01 -10.74
CA TYR A 63 5.24 -1.89 -10.95
C TYR A 63 4.56 -2.21 -9.64
N MET A 64 3.27 -2.50 -9.68
CA MET A 64 2.51 -2.75 -8.45
C MET A 64 2.37 -4.23 -8.16
N PHE A 65 3.09 -4.71 -7.14
CA PHE A 65 3.03 -6.10 -6.68
C PHE A 65 2.24 -6.25 -5.37
N ARG A 66 2.56 -7.25 -4.54
CA ARG A 66 1.83 -7.52 -3.30
C ARG A 66 2.08 -6.43 -2.25
N GLY A 67 1.16 -6.33 -1.31
CA GLY A 67 1.23 -5.38 -0.23
C GLY A 67 0.39 -5.82 0.94
N HIS A 68 0.81 -5.43 2.14
CA HIS A 68 0.25 -5.92 3.39
C HIS A 68 0.01 -4.77 4.37
N PRO A 69 -1.13 -4.75 5.08
CA PRO A 69 -1.32 -3.81 6.18
C PRO A 69 -0.40 -4.17 7.35
N THR A 70 0.14 -3.15 8.01
CA THR A 70 0.90 -3.31 9.25
C THR A 70 -0.01 -3.66 10.43
N ARG A 71 0.58 -4.20 11.51
CA ARG A 71 -0.15 -4.48 12.76
C ARG A 71 -0.77 -3.18 13.30
N GLY A 72 -2.08 -3.19 13.55
CA GLY A 72 -2.85 -1.99 13.94
C GLY A 72 -3.37 -1.15 12.77
N GLY A 73 -3.08 -1.54 11.52
CA GLY A 73 -3.72 -0.95 10.34
C GLY A 73 -3.46 0.55 10.14
N LYS A 74 -2.41 1.10 10.77
CA LYS A 74 -2.01 2.51 10.60
C LYS A 74 -1.29 2.73 9.28
N TYR A 75 -0.50 1.76 8.85
CA TYR A 75 0.25 1.80 7.60
C TYR A 75 -0.06 0.61 6.72
N PHE A 76 0.10 0.80 5.42
CA PHE A 76 0.08 -0.23 4.40
C PHE A 76 1.43 -0.27 3.69
N LEU A 77 1.98 -1.46 3.52
CA LEU A 77 3.23 -1.67 2.80
C LEU A 77 2.92 -2.10 1.38
N ARG A 78 3.67 -1.58 0.41
CA ARG A 78 3.48 -1.93 -0.98
C ARG A 78 4.80 -2.17 -1.70
N ALA A 79 4.93 -3.33 -2.33
CA ALA A 79 6.04 -3.64 -3.20
C ALA A 79 5.83 -3.02 -4.59
N GLY A 80 6.85 -2.30 -5.04
CA GLY A 80 6.92 -1.51 -6.27
C GLY A 80 7.82 -2.13 -7.35
N GLY A 81 8.41 -3.31 -7.13
CA GLY A 81 9.48 -3.84 -7.97
C GLY A 81 10.80 -3.16 -7.62
N ASP A 82 11.01 -1.95 -8.11
CA ASP A 82 12.24 -1.16 -7.87
C ASP A 82 12.28 -0.46 -6.50
N ARG A 83 11.19 -0.52 -5.75
CA ARG A 83 11.04 0.16 -4.46
C ARG A 83 10.01 -0.50 -3.58
N VAL A 84 10.00 -0.11 -2.32
CA VAL A 84 8.95 -0.45 -1.35
C VAL A 84 8.41 0.83 -0.76
N TYR A 85 7.08 0.96 -0.73
CA TYR A 85 6.38 2.08 -0.13
C TYR A 85 5.83 1.72 1.24
N ARG A 86 5.95 2.63 2.19
CA ARG A 86 5.11 2.67 3.39
C ARG A 86 4.10 3.79 3.23
N ILE A 87 2.83 3.43 3.22
CA ILE A 87 1.71 4.32 2.94
C ILE A 87 0.90 4.50 4.23
N ASP A 88 0.54 5.74 4.56
CA ASP A 88 -0.37 6.03 5.66
C ASP A 88 -1.80 5.62 5.28
N ALA A 89 -2.44 4.82 6.12
CA ALA A 89 -3.75 4.24 5.79
C ALA A 89 -4.91 5.23 5.90
N ALA A 90 -4.73 6.36 6.58
CA ALA A 90 -5.77 7.39 6.70
C ALA A 90 -5.77 8.34 5.48
N THR A 91 -4.58 8.65 4.96
CA THR A 91 -4.39 9.63 3.89
C THR A 91 -4.08 9.00 2.52
N LEU A 92 -3.69 7.72 2.48
CA LEU A 92 -3.19 7.00 1.32
C LEU A 92 -1.93 7.61 0.68
N ASN A 93 -1.25 8.51 1.38
CA ASN A 93 -0.01 9.10 0.90
C ASN A 93 1.19 8.23 1.32
N PRO A 94 2.20 8.07 0.45
CA PRO A 94 3.47 7.47 0.85
C PRO A 94 4.13 8.37 1.91
N ILE A 95 4.53 7.76 3.02
CA ILE A 95 5.27 8.43 4.09
C ILE A 95 6.75 8.08 4.09
N ASP A 96 7.11 6.94 3.51
CA ASP A 96 8.48 6.54 3.22
C ASP A 96 8.52 5.70 1.93
N GLU A 97 9.64 5.78 1.24
CA GLU A 97 9.98 4.87 0.14
C GLU A 97 11.43 4.42 0.27
N ILE A 98 11.71 3.18 -0.14
CA ILE A 98 13.07 2.65 -0.18
C ILE A 98 13.32 2.01 -1.53
N ILE A 99 14.36 2.49 -2.20
CA ILE A 99 14.79 2.00 -3.50
C ILE A 99 15.52 0.67 -3.30
N MET A 100 15.13 -0.30 -4.11
CA MET A 100 15.65 -1.66 -4.09
C MET A 100 16.63 -1.82 -5.26
N SER A 101 17.74 -2.53 -5.02
CA SER A 101 18.73 -2.82 -6.06
C SER A 101 18.27 -3.91 -7.06
N GLY A 102 17.14 -4.56 -6.78
CA GLY A 102 16.55 -5.61 -7.60
C GLY A 102 15.02 -5.55 -7.57
N VAL A 103 14.36 -6.56 -8.15
CA VAL A 103 12.89 -6.62 -8.20
C VAL A 103 12.35 -7.21 -6.89
N THR A 104 11.56 -6.42 -6.18
CA THR A 104 10.83 -6.81 -4.98
C THR A 104 9.35 -6.92 -5.31
N ASP A 105 8.82 -8.14 -5.25
CA ASP A 105 7.43 -8.48 -5.58
C ASP A 105 6.54 -8.67 -4.34
N ASP A 106 7.12 -8.63 -3.14
CA ASP A 106 6.41 -8.73 -1.88
C ASP A 106 7.08 -7.90 -0.78
N VAL A 107 6.27 -7.47 0.18
CA VAL A 107 6.72 -6.81 1.40
C VAL A 107 5.78 -7.17 2.54
N ILE A 108 6.32 -7.84 3.55
CA ILE A 108 5.55 -8.34 4.68
C ILE A 108 6.00 -7.59 5.94
N PRO A 109 5.07 -7.12 6.79
CA PRO A 109 5.42 -6.52 8.06
C PRO A 109 6.03 -7.56 9.01
N THR A 110 6.98 -7.14 9.84
CA THR A 110 7.53 -7.94 10.93
C THR A 110 6.49 -8.22 12.03
N PRO A 111 6.70 -9.23 12.89
CA PRO A 111 5.76 -9.58 13.96
C PRO A 111 5.48 -8.47 14.98
N ASP A 112 6.47 -7.60 15.22
CA ASP A 112 6.35 -6.40 16.08
C ASP A 112 5.61 -5.24 15.38
N GLY A 113 5.21 -5.41 14.12
CA GLY A 113 4.46 -4.43 13.35
C GLY A 113 5.27 -3.23 12.89
N GLN A 114 6.57 -3.17 13.21
CA GLN A 114 7.44 -2.09 12.79
C GLN A 114 8.22 -2.49 11.55
N THR A 115 8.01 -1.79 10.44
CA THR A 115 9.01 -1.77 9.37
C THR A 115 10.18 -0.91 9.82
N ARG A 116 11.01 -1.40 10.75
CA ARG A 116 12.29 -0.74 11.01
C ARG A 116 13.14 -0.91 9.76
N ASN A 117 13.51 0.25 9.19
CA ASN A 117 14.47 0.46 8.12
C ASN A 117 14.50 -0.70 7.11
N ILE A 118 13.83 -0.55 5.97
CA ILE A 118 13.84 -1.54 4.87
C ILE A 118 15.27 -2.07 4.52
N PRO A 119 16.40 -1.37 4.79
CA PRO A 119 17.75 -1.95 4.68
C PRO A 119 18.10 -3.03 5.72
N GLU A 120 17.49 -3.06 6.92
CA GLU A 120 17.68 -4.12 7.93
C GLU A 120 16.88 -5.39 7.59
N LEU A 121 15.78 -5.27 6.83
CA LEU A 121 15.01 -6.41 6.30
C LEU A 121 15.81 -7.23 5.27
N LEU A 122 16.74 -6.58 4.55
CA LEU A 122 17.64 -7.25 3.61
C LEU A 122 18.79 -8.04 4.28
N ARG A 123 18.91 -8.01 5.62
CA ARG A 123 19.90 -8.83 6.35
C ARG A 123 19.37 -10.19 6.82
N GLN A 124 18.12 -10.52 6.50
CA GLN A 124 17.51 -11.81 6.84
C GLN A 124 17.41 -12.76 5.63
N PHE A 125 18.05 -12.42 4.50
CA PHE A 125 18.23 -13.29 3.34
C PHE A 125 19.70 -13.27 2.89
#